data_AF-A0A0A9BGA2-F1
#
_entry.id   AF-A0A0A9BGA2-F1
#
_cell.length_a   1.000
_cell.length_b   1.000
_cell.length_c   1.000
_cell.angle_alpha   90.00
_cell.angle_beta   90.00
_cell.angle_gamma   90.00
#
_symmetry.space_group_name_H-M   'P 1'
#
loop_
_entity.id
_entity.type
_entity.pdbx_description
1 polymer ?
#
loop_
_entity_poly.entity_id
_entity_poly.type
_entity_poly.pdbx_seq_one_letter_code
_entity_poly.pdbx_strand_id
1 'polypeptide(L)'
;MRLSRTCRWFRRLLADDSIWCHAFFRDLGLPAPKSHIPRPLHRSWRILYFAAFNGAHAYCFRREKHIDGWRVGGFLLESPYVLLTGKLPLPRWVLPPHPESVQHAIEVLGACVLSNARPGIWIADMHVMRCPVCNRNNCEGTMQVLDARHSELFLEEAYWDGTLEYEDLGDHFVDEEVAAALCAIFNFKRITSPSAACVLNTQSWIRQREDLQPMAHGTAFAAAVNSNLKRNQGLLTKFKAMRDTTRDGQIVSIRITQQLL
;
A
#
# COMPACT_ATOMS: atom_id res chain seq x y z
N MET A 1 -14.53 21.41 -5.31
CA MET A 1 -14.49 22.86 -4.96
C MET A 1 -15.68 23.67 -5.50
N ARG A 2 -16.93 23.17 -5.41
CA ARG A 2 -18.09 23.96 -5.85
C ARG A 2 -18.43 25.07 -4.83
N LEU A 3 -18.34 24.77 -3.54
CA LEU A 3 -18.58 25.71 -2.43
C LEU A 3 -17.71 26.97 -2.47
N SER A 4 -16.40 26.86 -2.76
CA SER A 4 -15.50 28.03 -2.79
C SER A 4 -15.84 29.05 -3.89
N ARG A 5 -16.62 28.65 -4.91
CA ARG A 5 -17.07 29.52 -6.00
C ARG A 5 -18.39 30.22 -5.71
N THR A 6 -19.08 29.84 -4.63
CA THR A 6 -20.42 30.38 -4.31
C THR A 6 -20.36 31.74 -3.61
N CYS A 7 -19.40 31.96 -2.69
CA CYS A 7 -19.20 33.26 -2.07
C CYS A 7 -17.78 33.43 -1.47
N ARG A 8 -17.41 34.68 -1.16
CA ARG A 8 -16.10 35.02 -0.55
C ARG A 8 -15.91 34.38 0.83
N TRP A 9 -16.99 34.20 1.60
CA TRP A 9 -16.92 33.58 2.93
C TRP A 9 -16.50 32.11 2.83
N PHE A 10 -17.17 31.30 2.01
CA PHE A 10 -16.79 29.91 1.77
C PHE A 10 -15.39 29.77 1.17
N ARG A 11 -14.98 30.70 0.29
CA ARG A 11 -13.61 30.73 -0.23
C ARG A 11 -12.56 30.92 0.89
N ARG A 12 -12.82 31.81 1.85
CA ARG A 12 -11.94 32.05 3.01
C ARG A 12 -11.96 30.86 3.96
N LEU A 13 -13.13 30.31 4.26
CA LEU A 13 -13.26 29.12 5.11
C LEU A 13 -12.44 27.96 4.55
N LEU A 14 -12.59 27.64 3.26
CA LEU A 14 -11.84 26.56 2.60
C LEU A 14 -10.34 26.85 2.39
N ALA A 15 -9.87 28.06 2.74
CA ALA A 15 -8.44 28.36 2.79
C ALA A 15 -7.80 27.92 4.12
N ASP A 16 -8.61 27.61 5.15
CA ASP A 16 -8.12 27.04 6.40
C ASP A 16 -7.58 25.63 6.17
N ASP A 17 -6.28 25.46 6.37
CA ASP A 17 -5.54 24.22 6.12
C ASP A 17 -5.94 23.10 7.10
N SER A 18 -6.46 23.46 8.28
CA SER A 18 -6.93 22.48 9.27
C SER A 18 -8.13 21.67 8.75
N ILE A 19 -8.99 22.26 7.91
CA ILE A 19 -10.11 21.56 7.27
C ILE A 19 -9.57 20.42 6.40
N TRP A 20 -8.51 20.70 5.64
CA TRP A 20 -7.89 19.73 4.74
C TRP A 20 -7.13 18.65 5.51
N CYS A 21 -6.52 18.98 6.64
CA CYS A 21 -5.96 17.98 7.56
C CYS A 21 -7.05 17.01 8.02
N HIS A 22 -8.16 17.51 8.57
CA HIS A 22 -9.25 16.65 9.03
C HIS A 22 -9.87 15.82 7.90
N ALA A 23 -10.06 16.42 6.72
CA ALA A 23 -10.55 15.70 5.54
C ALA A 23 -9.57 14.58 5.11
N PHE A 24 -8.26 14.85 5.15
CA PHE A 24 -7.23 13.88 4.80
C PHE A 24 -7.26 12.65 5.71
N PHE A 25 -7.33 12.85 7.02
CA PHE A 25 -7.41 11.75 7.99
C PHE A 25 -8.71 10.95 7.85
N ARG A 26 -9.85 11.65 7.74
CA ARG A 26 -11.15 11.03 7.56
C ARG A 26 -11.19 10.16 6.30
N ASP A 27 -10.77 10.69 5.16
CA ASP A 27 -10.88 10.01 3.87
C ASP A 27 -9.86 8.87 3.71
N LEU A 28 -8.84 8.81 4.57
CA LEU A 28 -7.93 7.68 4.70
C LEU A 28 -8.37 6.66 5.77
N GLY A 29 -9.47 6.90 6.49
CA GLY A 29 -9.89 6.03 7.59
C GLY A 29 -8.95 6.05 8.80
N LEU A 30 -8.16 7.13 8.95
CA LEU A 30 -7.22 7.30 10.04
C LEU A 30 -7.90 7.94 11.28
N PRO A 31 -7.44 7.62 12.50
CA PRO A 31 -7.90 8.31 13.70
C PRO A 31 -7.67 9.82 13.60
N ALA A 32 -8.55 10.62 14.22
CA ALA A 32 -8.44 12.06 14.20
C ALA A 32 -7.03 12.54 14.57
N PRO A 33 -6.52 13.59 13.91
CA PRO A 33 -5.17 14.06 14.13
C PRO A 33 -5.00 14.49 15.59
N LYS A 34 -3.99 13.94 16.28
CA LYS A 34 -3.58 14.47 17.58
C LYS A 34 -2.98 15.87 17.39
N SER A 35 -2.92 16.68 18.44
CA SER A 35 -2.34 18.04 18.43
C SER A 35 -0.90 18.15 17.91
N HIS A 36 -0.19 17.03 17.71
CA HIS A 36 1.23 16.98 17.34
C HIS A 36 1.53 16.33 15.98
N ILE A 37 0.57 16.28 15.05
CA ILE A 37 0.88 15.74 13.72
C ILE A 37 1.85 16.69 13.00
N PRO A 38 3.04 16.19 12.57
CA PRO A 38 3.97 17.00 11.82
C PRO A 38 3.27 17.59 10.59
N ARG A 39 3.50 18.88 10.34
CA ARG A 39 3.01 19.47 9.09
C ARG A 39 3.66 18.73 7.92
N PRO A 40 2.94 18.58 6.78
CA PRO A 40 3.54 18.07 5.59
C PRO A 40 4.78 18.89 5.21
N LEU A 41 5.72 18.31 4.48
CA LEU A 41 6.92 18.96 3.99
C LEU A 41 6.65 20.34 3.36
N HIS A 42 5.64 20.41 2.49
CA HIS A 42 5.23 21.65 1.82
C HIS A 42 4.34 22.55 2.68
N ARG A 43 4.13 22.20 3.96
CA ARG A 43 3.35 22.93 4.97
C ARG A 43 1.90 23.25 4.59
N SER A 44 1.32 22.54 3.62
CA SER A 44 -0.09 22.65 3.25
C SER A 44 -0.76 21.29 3.11
N TRP A 45 -1.66 21.01 4.04
CA TRP A 45 -2.60 19.88 3.96
C TRP A 45 -3.53 20.00 2.77
N ARG A 46 -3.92 21.21 2.37
CA ARG A 46 -4.74 21.43 1.19
C ARG A 46 -4.06 20.91 -0.08
N ILE A 47 -2.81 21.30 -0.30
CA ILE A 47 -2.06 20.86 -1.49
C ILE A 47 -1.88 19.34 -1.45
N LEU A 48 -1.48 18.79 -0.30
CA LEU A 48 -1.33 17.34 -0.10
C LEU A 48 -2.64 16.58 -0.38
N TYR A 49 -3.76 17.06 0.14
CA TYR A 49 -5.07 16.45 -0.08
C TYR A 49 -5.42 16.42 -1.57
N PHE A 50 -5.27 17.53 -2.28
CA PHE A 50 -5.57 17.52 -3.72
C PHE A 50 -4.62 16.63 -4.51
N ALA A 51 -3.33 16.59 -4.16
CA ALA A 51 -2.37 15.71 -4.82
C ALA A 51 -2.69 14.22 -4.60
N ALA A 52 -3.03 13.83 -3.37
CA ALA A 52 -3.32 12.45 -3.01
C ALA A 52 -4.71 11.95 -3.44
N PHE A 53 -5.67 12.85 -3.70
CA PHE A 53 -7.07 12.51 -3.99
C PHE A 53 -7.56 12.99 -5.38
N ASN A 54 -6.67 13.40 -6.29
CA ASN A 54 -7.02 13.81 -7.66
C ASN A 54 -7.44 12.67 -8.61
N GLY A 55 -7.50 11.43 -8.13
CA GLY A 55 -7.77 10.22 -8.95
C GLY A 55 -6.55 9.69 -9.71
N ALA A 56 -5.46 10.45 -9.83
CA ALA A 56 -4.21 10.01 -10.48
C ALA A 56 -3.33 9.16 -9.56
N HIS A 57 -3.67 9.08 -8.26
CA HIS A 57 -3.07 8.13 -7.31
C HIS A 57 -3.39 6.67 -7.64
N ALA A 58 -4.39 6.39 -8.49
CA ALA A 58 -4.75 5.03 -8.89
C ALA A 58 -3.77 4.48 -9.94
N TYR A 59 -2.46 4.55 -9.66
CA TYR A 59 -1.36 4.01 -10.46
C TYR A 59 -0.91 4.87 -11.66
N CYS A 60 0.30 5.43 -11.57
CA CYS A 60 0.94 6.24 -12.61
C CYS A 60 1.93 5.49 -13.52
N PHE A 61 2.08 4.16 -13.41
CA PHE A 61 3.10 3.44 -14.19
C PHE A 61 2.53 2.54 -15.30
N ARG A 62 2.24 3.12 -16.47
CA ARG A 62 1.90 2.40 -17.72
C ARG A 62 0.49 1.80 -17.73
N ARG A 63 -0.48 2.66 -18.06
CA ARG A 63 -1.94 2.42 -18.18
C ARG A 63 -2.35 1.24 -19.08
N GLU A 64 -1.42 0.63 -19.81
CA GLU A 64 -1.73 -0.39 -20.82
C GLU A 64 -2.28 -1.70 -20.24
N LYS A 65 -2.05 -1.96 -18.94
CA LYS A 65 -2.41 -3.23 -18.28
C LYS A 65 -3.35 -3.07 -17.08
N HIS A 66 -3.82 -1.87 -16.75
CA HIS A 66 -4.71 -1.66 -15.59
C HIS A 66 -6.16 -2.04 -15.93
N ILE A 67 -6.81 -2.83 -15.08
CA ILE A 67 -8.23 -3.18 -15.20
C ILE A 67 -9.05 -2.30 -14.26
N ASP A 68 -8.75 -2.36 -12.97
CA ASP A 68 -9.48 -1.65 -11.93
C ASP A 68 -8.58 -1.43 -10.70
N GLY A 69 -8.96 -0.51 -9.83
CA GLY A 69 -8.23 -0.24 -8.60
C GLY A 69 -9.02 0.67 -7.66
N TRP A 70 -8.76 0.51 -6.36
CA TRP A 70 -9.39 1.33 -5.34
C TRP A 70 -8.47 1.55 -4.15
N ARG A 71 -8.79 2.58 -3.37
CA ARG A 71 -8.09 2.91 -2.14
C ARG A 71 -8.48 1.94 -1.03
N VAL A 72 -7.50 1.32 -0.41
CA VAL A 72 -7.69 0.52 0.82
C VAL A 72 -7.84 1.44 2.03
N GLY A 73 -7.05 2.51 2.07
CA GLY A 73 -7.04 3.49 3.16
C GLY A 73 -5.65 4.06 3.38
N GLY A 74 -5.42 4.66 4.56
CA GLY A 74 -4.09 5.06 5.00
C GLY A 74 -3.67 4.34 6.27
N PHE A 75 -2.38 4.31 6.51
CA PHE A 75 -1.79 3.82 7.76
C PHE A 75 -0.61 4.70 8.19
N LEU A 76 -0.34 4.74 9.49
CA LEU A 76 0.73 5.53 10.08
C LEU A 76 1.96 4.65 10.33
N LEU A 77 3.09 5.08 9.79
CA LEU A 77 4.38 4.50 10.07
C LEU A 77 5.11 5.36 11.12
N GLU A 78 5.23 4.87 12.35
CA GLU A 78 5.81 5.62 13.47
C GLU A 78 7.34 5.46 13.58
N SER A 79 7.91 4.55 12.81
CA SER A 79 9.34 4.23 12.84
C SER A 79 9.79 3.77 11.47
N PRO A 80 11.09 3.79 11.14
CA PRO A 80 11.56 3.45 9.80
C PRO A 80 11.48 1.95 9.46
N TYR A 81 10.82 1.15 10.29
CA TYR A 81 10.68 -0.29 10.14
C TYR A 81 9.26 -0.66 9.69
N VAL A 82 9.17 -1.30 8.52
CA VAL A 82 7.92 -1.78 7.92
C VAL A 82 8.03 -3.26 7.61
N LEU A 83 7.01 -4.04 7.95
CA LEU A 83 6.93 -5.46 7.61
C LEU A 83 6.07 -5.65 6.37
N LEU A 84 6.61 -6.39 5.40
CA LEU A 84 5.93 -6.82 4.19
C LEU A 84 5.68 -8.32 4.25
N THR A 85 4.52 -8.76 3.77
CA THR A 85 4.26 -10.19 3.61
C THR A 85 3.32 -10.48 2.45
N GLY A 86 3.57 -11.60 1.78
CA GLY A 86 2.72 -12.20 0.75
C GLY A 86 1.95 -13.43 1.23
N LYS A 87 1.92 -13.70 2.55
CA LYS A 87 1.17 -14.82 3.11
C LYS A 87 0.74 -14.60 4.56
N LEU A 88 -0.37 -15.21 4.94
CA LEU A 88 -0.82 -15.35 6.33
C LEU A 88 -1.20 -16.80 6.63
N PRO A 89 -1.06 -17.27 7.89
CA PRO A 89 -0.52 -16.54 9.04
C PRO A 89 1.00 -16.31 8.92
N LEU A 90 1.50 -15.26 9.58
CA LEU A 90 2.94 -15.02 9.67
C LEU A 90 3.60 -16.12 10.52
N PRO A 91 4.80 -16.60 10.16
CA PRO A 91 5.58 -17.49 11.02
C PRO A 91 5.79 -16.85 12.40
N ARG A 92 5.53 -17.59 13.48
CA ARG A 92 5.58 -17.09 14.88
C ARG A 92 6.94 -16.53 15.33
N TRP A 93 8.01 -16.83 14.59
CA TRP A 93 9.41 -16.50 14.88
C TRP A 93 9.83 -15.24 14.10
N VAL A 94 8.96 -14.23 14.05
CA VAL A 94 9.03 -13.09 13.12
C VAL A 94 10.46 -12.55 13.00
N LEU A 95 10.86 -12.42 11.73
CA LEU A 95 12.12 -11.90 11.19
C LEU A 95 12.89 -10.99 12.16
N PRO A 96 14.19 -11.25 12.42
CA PRO A 96 15.02 -10.26 13.09
C PRO A 96 14.93 -8.93 12.33
N PRO A 97 14.87 -7.78 13.01
CA PRO A 97 14.73 -6.47 12.36
C PRO A 97 15.88 -6.11 11.40
N HIS A 98 16.95 -6.93 11.42
CA HIS A 98 18.09 -6.86 10.52
C HIS A 98 18.37 -8.27 9.97
N PRO A 99 17.60 -8.75 8.99
CA PRO A 99 17.95 -10.00 8.32
C PRO A 99 19.29 -9.80 7.59
N GLU A 100 20.13 -10.84 7.55
CA GLU A 100 21.40 -10.79 6.80
C GLU A 100 21.18 -10.44 5.31
N SER A 101 20.01 -10.81 4.77
CA SER A 101 19.54 -10.42 3.46
C SER A 101 18.01 -10.33 3.40
N VAL A 102 17.49 -9.18 2.93
CA VAL A 102 16.06 -8.98 2.65
C VAL A 102 15.56 -9.95 1.59
N GLN A 103 16.36 -10.16 0.55
CA GLN A 103 16.01 -11.06 -0.54
C GLN A 103 15.85 -12.50 -0.05
N HIS A 104 16.81 -12.98 0.76
CA HIS A 104 16.73 -14.33 1.33
C HIS A 104 15.51 -14.51 2.25
N ALA A 105 15.20 -13.50 3.06
CA ALA A 105 14.00 -13.49 3.89
C ALA A 105 12.72 -13.61 3.05
N ILE A 106 12.63 -12.87 1.94
CA ILE A 106 11.50 -12.96 1.00
C ILE A 106 11.42 -14.35 0.39
N GLU A 107 12.53 -14.88 -0.14
CA GLU A 107 12.57 -16.17 -0.83
C GLU A 107 12.05 -17.30 0.10
N VAL A 108 12.56 -17.35 1.34
CA VAL A 108 12.22 -18.42 2.29
C VAL A 108 10.85 -18.21 2.96
N LEU A 109 10.55 -16.98 3.38
CA LEU A 109 9.40 -16.72 4.26
C LEU A 109 8.23 -16.06 3.54
N GLY A 110 8.41 -15.52 2.34
CA GLY A 110 7.41 -14.67 1.69
C GLY A 110 7.15 -13.39 2.49
N ALA A 111 8.13 -12.94 3.27
CA ALA A 111 8.01 -11.78 4.13
C ALA A 111 9.38 -11.16 4.40
N CYS A 112 9.43 -9.85 4.63
CA CYS A 112 10.64 -9.15 5.06
C CYS A 112 10.33 -7.92 5.91
N VAL A 113 11.26 -7.54 6.78
CA VAL A 113 11.26 -6.24 7.43
C VAL A 113 12.21 -5.33 6.66
N LEU A 114 11.70 -4.21 6.17
CA LEU A 114 12.52 -3.17 5.58
C LEU A 114 12.85 -2.12 6.64
N SER A 115 14.10 -1.66 6.63
CA SER A 115 14.55 -0.49 7.36
C SER A 115 14.59 0.74 6.44
N ASN A 116 14.73 1.92 7.04
CA ASN A 116 14.80 3.20 6.34
C ASN A 116 13.53 3.57 5.53
N ALA A 117 12.35 3.06 5.92
CA ALA A 117 11.09 3.56 5.38
C ALA A 117 10.74 4.92 5.97
N ARG A 118 10.26 5.86 5.15
CA ARG A 118 9.94 7.22 5.62
C ARG A 118 8.80 7.17 6.65
N PRO A 119 9.03 7.58 7.92
CA PRO A 119 7.94 7.67 8.90
C PRO A 119 6.93 8.73 8.48
N GLY A 120 5.66 8.52 8.80
CA GLY A 120 4.57 9.41 8.41
C GLY A 120 3.35 8.65 7.92
N ILE A 121 2.48 9.36 7.21
CA ILE A 121 1.23 8.81 6.69
C ILE A 121 1.51 8.15 5.35
N TRP A 122 1.14 6.88 5.23
CA TRP A 122 1.17 6.10 4.02
C TRP A 122 -0.25 5.87 3.51
N ILE A 123 -0.40 5.81 2.20
CA ILE A 123 -1.65 5.55 1.50
C ILE A 123 -1.51 4.21 0.80
N ALA A 124 -2.46 3.31 1.05
CA ALA A 124 -2.52 2.00 0.45
C ALA A 124 -3.63 1.95 -0.60
N ASP A 125 -3.27 1.50 -1.80
CA ASP A 125 -4.17 1.30 -2.92
C ASP A 125 -4.03 -0.14 -3.43
N MET A 126 -5.15 -0.74 -3.84
CA MET A 126 -5.20 -2.05 -4.46
C MET A 126 -5.46 -1.87 -5.95
N HIS A 127 -4.74 -2.61 -6.79
CA HIS A 127 -4.93 -2.62 -8.23
C HIS A 127 -5.06 -4.04 -8.76
N VAL A 128 -5.87 -4.17 -9.80
CA VAL A 128 -6.09 -5.36 -10.60
C VAL A 128 -5.52 -5.09 -11.98
N MET A 129 -4.51 -5.86 -12.37
CA MET A 129 -3.78 -5.70 -13.62
C MET A 129 -3.99 -6.91 -14.52
N ARG A 130 -4.04 -6.71 -15.84
CA ARG A 130 -3.97 -7.78 -16.82
C ARG A 130 -2.69 -8.58 -16.63
N CYS A 131 -2.78 -9.88 -16.93
CA CYS A 131 -1.62 -10.77 -16.92
C CYS A 131 -0.47 -10.16 -17.75
N PRO A 132 0.71 -9.95 -17.15
CA PRO A 132 1.82 -9.30 -17.83
C PRO A 132 2.40 -10.13 -18.97
N VAL A 133 2.17 -11.46 -18.97
CA VAL A 133 2.68 -12.44 -19.94
C VAL A 133 1.81 -12.52 -21.20
N CYS A 134 0.50 -12.75 -21.06
CA CYS A 134 -0.40 -13.02 -22.20
C CYS A 134 -1.13 -11.75 -22.71
N ASN A 135 -1.25 -10.69 -21.91
CA ASN A 135 -1.99 -9.44 -22.17
C ASN A 135 -3.43 -9.58 -22.74
N ARG A 136 -4.07 -10.76 -22.57
CA ARG A 136 -5.45 -11.03 -23.03
C ARG A 136 -6.45 -10.65 -21.96
N ASN A 137 -7.60 -10.07 -22.36
CA ASN A 137 -8.68 -9.68 -21.44
C ASN A 137 -9.30 -10.86 -20.66
N ASN A 138 -9.24 -12.08 -21.21
CA ASN A 138 -9.83 -13.28 -20.62
C ASN A 138 -8.77 -14.22 -19.99
N CYS A 139 -7.56 -13.72 -19.74
CA CYS A 139 -6.50 -14.53 -19.15
C CYS A 139 -6.75 -14.66 -17.64
N GLU A 140 -6.77 -15.89 -17.13
CA GLU A 140 -6.99 -16.14 -15.70
C GLU A 140 -5.86 -15.58 -14.82
N GLY A 141 -4.69 -15.29 -15.40
CA GLY A 141 -3.51 -14.72 -14.72
C GLY A 141 -3.60 -13.22 -14.37
N THR A 142 -4.77 -12.74 -13.96
CA THR A 142 -4.91 -11.37 -13.47
C THR A 142 -3.98 -11.16 -12.27
N MET A 143 -3.19 -10.09 -12.28
CA MET A 143 -2.21 -9.79 -11.25
C MET A 143 -2.81 -8.81 -10.25
N GLN A 144 -2.74 -9.17 -8.97
CA GLN A 144 -3.11 -8.28 -7.87
C GLN A 144 -1.88 -7.48 -7.45
N VAL A 145 -2.09 -6.20 -7.15
CA VAL A 145 -1.04 -5.29 -6.68
C VAL A 145 -1.51 -4.58 -5.43
N LEU A 146 -0.73 -4.68 -4.34
CA LEU A 146 -0.83 -3.79 -3.19
C LEU A 146 0.27 -2.75 -3.29
N ASP A 147 -0.12 -1.50 -3.53
CA ASP A 147 0.78 -0.35 -3.48
C ASP A 147 0.60 0.39 -2.16
N ALA A 148 1.70 0.71 -1.48
CA ALA A 148 1.71 1.65 -0.38
C ALA A 148 2.70 2.77 -0.66
N ARG A 149 2.26 4.02 -0.53
CA ARG A 149 3.07 5.21 -0.84
C ARG A 149 3.04 6.19 0.31
N HIS A 150 4.20 6.73 0.67
CA HIS A 150 4.23 7.85 1.60
C HIS A 150 3.44 9.01 0.99
N SER A 151 2.54 9.61 1.79
CA SER A 151 1.59 10.63 1.30
C SER A 151 2.27 11.82 0.61
N GLU A 152 3.43 12.25 1.11
CA GLU A 152 4.15 13.38 0.52
C GLU A 152 4.78 13.07 -0.84
N LEU A 153 4.90 11.80 -1.22
CA LEU A 153 5.43 11.40 -2.54
C LEU A 153 4.61 12.02 -3.67
N PHE A 154 3.30 12.24 -3.46
CA PHE A 154 2.43 12.87 -4.45
C PHE A 154 2.73 14.36 -4.69
N LEU A 155 3.59 14.98 -3.88
CA LEU A 155 4.05 16.36 -4.06
C LEU A 155 5.41 16.44 -4.77
N GLU A 156 6.07 15.30 -4.98
CA GLU A 156 7.39 15.22 -5.58
C GLU A 156 7.26 15.09 -7.11
N GLU A 157 7.87 16.01 -7.87
CA GLU A 157 7.83 15.98 -9.34
C GLU A 157 8.46 14.71 -9.91
N ALA A 158 9.57 14.26 -9.29
CA ALA A 158 10.29 13.04 -9.64
C ALA A 158 9.43 11.76 -9.59
N TYR A 159 8.33 11.77 -8.83
CA TYR A 159 7.36 10.67 -8.82
C TYR A 159 6.46 10.71 -10.06
N TRP A 160 6.04 11.90 -10.49
CA TRP A 160 5.10 12.09 -11.59
C TRP A 160 5.75 12.04 -12.97
N ASP A 161 7.00 12.48 -13.08
CA ASP A 161 7.77 12.41 -14.32
C ASP A 161 8.40 11.03 -14.59
N GLY A 162 8.35 10.12 -13.60
CA GLY A 162 8.86 8.76 -13.69
C GLY A 162 10.35 8.62 -13.38
N THR A 163 11.02 9.66 -12.88
CA THR A 163 12.42 9.62 -12.45
C THR A 163 12.64 8.63 -11.32
N LEU A 164 11.68 8.51 -10.40
CA LEU A 164 11.72 7.52 -9.33
C LEU A 164 11.24 6.16 -9.85
N GLU A 165 12.12 5.17 -9.79
CA GLU A 165 11.85 3.79 -10.22
C GLU A 165 11.76 2.83 -9.04
N TYR A 166 11.09 1.70 -9.28
CA TYR A 166 11.04 0.61 -8.31
C TYR A 166 12.27 -0.30 -8.46
N GLU A 167 12.95 -0.56 -7.35
CA GLU A 167 13.94 -1.64 -7.22
C GLU A 167 13.26 -2.95 -6.79
N ASP A 168 13.77 -4.07 -7.29
CA ASP A 168 13.34 -5.41 -6.86
C ASP A 168 14.00 -5.77 -5.52
N LEU A 169 13.20 -6.20 -4.55
CA LEU A 169 13.66 -6.64 -3.23
C LEU A 169 13.82 -8.15 -3.15
N GLY A 170 13.06 -8.89 -3.96
CA GLY A 170 13.02 -10.34 -3.98
C GLY A 170 11.65 -10.88 -4.36
N ASP A 171 11.64 -12.19 -4.63
CA ASP A 171 10.47 -12.94 -5.08
C ASP A 171 10.23 -14.14 -4.15
N HIS A 172 8.96 -14.47 -3.92
CA HIS A 172 8.55 -15.67 -3.21
C HIS A 172 7.64 -16.51 -4.10
N PHE A 173 7.96 -17.80 -4.20
CA PHE A 173 7.34 -18.73 -5.10
C PHE A 173 6.66 -19.85 -4.33
N VAL A 174 5.42 -20.17 -4.72
CA VAL A 174 4.68 -21.33 -4.23
C VAL A 174 4.31 -22.17 -5.44
N ASP A 175 4.89 -23.37 -5.53
CA ASP A 175 4.74 -24.32 -6.65
C ASP A 175 3.58 -25.30 -6.45
N GLU A 176 2.51 -24.84 -5.81
CA GLU A 176 1.37 -25.65 -5.43
C GLU A 176 0.08 -24.81 -5.52
N GLU A 177 -1.07 -25.46 -5.69
CA GLU A 177 -2.35 -24.75 -5.75
C GLU A 177 -2.58 -23.90 -4.50
N VAL A 178 -2.73 -22.59 -4.67
CA VAL A 178 -3.01 -21.66 -3.58
C VAL A 178 -4.48 -21.25 -3.61
N ALA A 179 -5.18 -21.35 -2.49
CA ALA A 179 -6.61 -21.01 -2.41
C ALA A 179 -6.87 -19.49 -2.50
N ALA A 180 -5.92 -18.66 -2.06
CA ALA A 180 -6.06 -17.21 -2.05
C ALA A 180 -4.70 -16.49 -2.19
N ALA A 181 -4.70 -15.36 -2.90
CA ALA A 181 -3.61 -14.40 -2.89
C ALA A 181 -3.84 -13.42 -1.75
N LEU A 182 -2.90 -13.34 -0.80
CA LEU A 182 -2.96 -12.40 0.31
C LEU A 182 -1.65 -11.64 0.40
N CYS A 183 -1.70 -10.33 0.55
CA CYS A 183 -0.54 -9.55 0.92
C CYS A 183 -0.88 -8.44 1.90
N ALA A 184 0.08 -8.09 2.74
CA ALA A 184 -0.10 -7.12 3.81
C ALA A 184 1.19 -6.34 4.10
N ILE A 185 0.98 -5.12 4.57
CA ILE A 185 2.01 -4.17 4.99
C ILE A 185 1.67 -3.71 6.41
N PHE A 186 2.62 -3.80 7.32
CA PHE A 186 2.45 -3.41 8.72
C PHE A 186 3.50 -2.40 9.16
N ASN A 187 3.09 -1.44 9.98
CA ASN A 187 4.02 -0.79 10.90
C ASN A 187 4.57 -1.87 11.86
N PHE A 188 5.86 -2.18 11.73
CA PHE A 188 6.48 -3.30 12.42
C PHE A 188 6.34 -3.20 13.95
N LYS A 189 6.42 -1.97 14.50
CA LYS A 189 6.29 -1.74 15.95
C LYS A 189 4.88 -1.97 16.50
N ARG A 190 3.87 -2.05 15.62
CA ARG A 190 2.45 -2.19 16.00
C ARG A 190 1.88 -3.56 15.65
N ILE A 191 2.68 -4.50 15.14
CA ILE A 191 2.19 -5.82 14.70
C ILE A 191 1.56 -6.64 15.83
N THR A 192 2.06 -6.53 17.05
CA THR A 192 1.53 -7.24 18.22
C THR A 192 0.37 -6.50 18.89
N SER A 193 0.04 -5.29 18.43
CA SER A 193 -1.01 -4.48 19.02
C SER A 193 -2.40 -4.87 18.48
N PRO A 194 -3.48 -4.60 19.24
CA PRO A 194 -4.84 -4.93 18.82
C PRO A 194 -5.24 -4.34 17.47
N SER A 195 -4.62 -3.23 17.04
CA SER A 195 -4.91 -2.62 15.75
C SER A 195 -4.49 -3.46 14.54
N ALA A 196 -3.59 -4.44 14.72
CA ALA A 196 -3.20 -5.36 13.65
C ALA A 196 -4.06 -6.65 13.65
N ALA A 197 -4.89 -6.87 14.68
CA ALA A 197 -5.58 -8.14 14.89
C ALA A 197 -6.55 -8.50 13.77
N CYS A 198 -7.28 -7.53 13.21
CA CYS A 198 -8.21 -7.78 12.10
C CYS A 198 -7.51 -8.16 10.78
N VAL A 199 -6.24 -7.78 10.63
CA VAL A 199 -5.42 -8.20 9.48
C VAL A 199 -4.80 -9.57 9.74
N LEU A 200 -4.31 -9.82 10.96
CA LEU A 200 -3.62 -11.07 11.33
C LEU A 200 -4.58 -12.25 11.56
N ASN A 201 -5.87 -11.99 11.82
CA ASN A 201 -6.86 -13.03 12.01
C ASN A 201 -7.17 -13.73 10.69
N THR A 202 -6.63 -14.94 10.47
CA THR A 202 -6.91 -15.69 9.23
C THR A 202 -8.39 -15.99 9.02
N GLN A 203 -9.18 -16.08 10.10
CA GLN A 203 -10.62 -16.35 10.03
C GLN A 203 -11.41 -15.18 9.43
N SER A 204 -10.94 -13.92 9.57
CA SER A 204 -11.65 -12.77 8.97
C SER A 204 -11.51 -12.70 7.46
N TRP A 205 -10.64 -13.52 6.87
CA TRP A 205 -10.42 -13.60 5.42
C TRP A 205 -11.15 -14.77 4.76
N ILE A 206 -11.72 -15.69 5.56
CA ILE A 206 -12.41 -16.88 5.03
C ILE A 206 -13.71 -16.46 4.35
N ARG A 207 -13.90 -16.96 3.13
CA ARG A 207 -15.07 -16.70 2.29
C ARG A 207 -15.47 -17.92 1.49
N GLN A 208 -16.61 -17.83 0.80
CA GLN A 208 -17.00 -18.81 -0.21
C GLN A 208 -15.97 -18.85 -1.32
N ARG A 209 -15.59 -20.06 -1.77
CA ARG A 209 -14.48 -20.26 -2.73
C ARG A 209 -14.77 -19.60 -4.08
N GLU A 210 -16.05 -19.47 -4.41
CA GLU A 210 -16.56 -18.90 -5.65
C GLU A 210 -16.58 -17.36 -5.62
N ASP A 211 -16.45 -16.73 -4.44
CA ASP A 211 -16.31 -15.29 -4.32
C ASP A 211 -14.86 -14.87 -4.65
N LEU A 212 -14.65 -14.52 -5.91
CA LEU A 212 -13.36 -14.05 -6.43
C LEU A 212 -13.15 -12.54 -6.24
N GLN A 213 -14.09 -11.80 -5.63
CA GLN A 213 -13.91 -10.37 -5.45
C GLN A 213 -12.77 -10.11 -4.46
N PRO A 214 -11.85 -9.18 -4.73
CA PRO A 214 -10.82 -8.84 -3.75
C PRO A 214 -11.42 -8.13 -2.55
N MET A 215 -10.96 -8.50 -1.35
CA MET A 215 -11.21 -7.77 -0.11
C MET A 215 -9.98 -7.00 0.32
N ALA A 216 -10.20 -5.94 1.08
CA ALA A 216 -9.13 -5.20 1.70
C ALA A 216 -9.48 -4.84 3.15
N HIS A 217 -8.46 -4.83 4.01
CA HIS A 217 -8.55 -4.31 5.36
C HIS A 217 -7.48 -3.24 5.56
N GLY A 218 -7.94 -2.03 5.84
CA GLY A 218 -7.12 -0.91 6.29
C GLY A 218 -7.30 -0.70 7.79
N THR A 219 -6.20 -0.45 8.49
CA THR A 219 -6.18 -0.05 9.89
C THR A 219 -5.25 1.14 10.04
N ALA A 220 -5.27 1.80 11.20
CA ALA A 220 -4.35 2.90 11.47
C ALA A 220 -2.86 2.54 11.33
N PHE A 221 -2.48 1.25 11.29
CA PHE A 221 -1.09 0.78 11.30
C PHE A 221 -0.78 -0.36 10.33
N ALA A 222 -1.74 -0.76 9.49
CA ALA A 222 -1.56 -1.84 8.54
C ALA A 222 -2.55 -1.72 7.39
N ALA A 223 -2.18 -2.23 6.23
CA ALA A 223 -3.05 -2.41 5.09
C ALA A 223 -2.84 -3.80 4.49
N ALA A 224 -3.92 -4.46 4.11
CA ALA A 224 -3.87 -5.80 3.53
C ALA A 224 -4.97 -6.01 2.51
N VAL A 225 -4.72 -6.93 1.59
CA VAL A 225 -5.64 -7.33 0.53
C VAL A 225 -5.64 -8.84 0.39
N ASN A 226 -6.80 -9.39 0.07
CA ASN A 226 -7.01 -10.82 -0.12
C ASN A 226 -7.94 -11.07 -1.30
N SER A 227 -7.58 -11.99 -2.19
CA SER A 227 -8.46 -12.48 -3.25
C SER A 227 -8.46 -13.99 -3.25
N ASN A 228 -9.64 -14.61 -3.26
CA ASN A 228 -9.73 -16.03 -3.55
C ASN A 228 -9.28 -16.30 -4.98
N LEU A 229 -8.61 -17.43 -5.19
CA LEU A 229 -8.08 -17.83 -6.47
C LEU A 229 -8.86 -19.03 -7.00
N LYS A 230 -9.03 -19.07 -8.32
CA LYS A 230 -9.41 -20.30 -9.02
C LYS A 230 -8.29 -21.33 -8.89
N ARG A 231 -8.57 -22.59 -9.28
CA ARG A 231 -7.54 -23.61 -9.41
C ARG A 231 -6.36 -23.08 -10.23
N ASN A 232 -5.16 -23.26 -9.72
CA ASN A 232 -3.92 -22.71 -10.27
C ASN A 232 -2.76 -23.67 -10.04
N GLN A 233 -1.64 -23.40 -10.71
CA GLN A 233 -0.40 -24.19 -10.58
C GLN A 233 0.59 -23.58 -9.58
N GLY A 234 0.21 -22.47 -8.95
CA GLY A 234 1.06 -21.75 -8.01
C GLY A 234 0.90 -20.24 -8.09
N LEU A 235 1.66 -19.58 -7.23
CA LEU A 235 1.61 -18.13 -7.04
C LEU A 235 3.02 -17.56 -6.93
N LEU A 236 3.30 -16.56 -7.76
CA LEU A 236 4.52 -15.75 -7.66
C LEU A 236 4.18 -14.44 -6.97
N THR A 237 4.84 -14.18 -5.85
CA THR A 237 4.78 -12.88 -5.16
C THR A 237 6.09 -12.13 -5.34
N LYS A 238 6.04 -10.89 -5.81
CA LYS A 238 7.21 -10.01 -5.93
C LYS A 238 7.11 -8.83 -4.99
N PHE A 239 8.24 -8.43 -4.41
CA PHE A 239 8.33 -7.29 -3.51
C PHE A 239 9.26 -6.26 -4.13
N LYS A 240 8.80 -5.01 -4.16
CA LYS A 240 9.54 -3.88 -4.72
C LYS A 240 9.47 -2.69 -3.78
N ALA A 241 10.51 -1.87 -3.78
CA ALA A 241 10.55 -0.59 -3.09
C ALA A 241 10.94 0.52 -4.07
N MET A 242 10.62 1.75 -3.72
CA MET A 242 11.10 2.95 -4.39
C MET A 242 11.76 3.81 -3.33
N ARG A 243 12.97 4.31 -3.64
CA ARG A 243 13.74 5.15 -2.74
C ARG A 243 13.78 6.58 -3.26
N ASP A 244 13.68 7.53 -2.34
CA ASP A 244 13.97 8.92 -2.63
C ASP A 244 15.48 9.07 -2.87
N THR A 245 15.84 9.55 -4.06
CA THR A 245 17.23 9.78 -4.46
C THR A 245 17.83 11.07 -3.88
N THR A 246 17.00 11.93 -3.28
CA THR A 246 17.37 13.23 -2.73
C THR A 246 17.48 13.26 -1.21
N ARG A 247 16.93 12.26 -0.50
CA ARG A 247 16.88 12.21 0.98
C ARG A 247 17.28 10.85 1.54
N ASP A 248 18.57 10.69 1.82
CA ASP A 248 19.17 9.54 2.53
C ASP A 248 18.73 8.14 2.02
N GLY A 249 18.24 8.04 0.77
CA GLY A 249 17.73 6.78 0.22
C GLY A 249 16.50 6.23 0.94
N GLN A 250 15.68 7.07 1.57
CA GLN A 250 14.48 6.63 2.29
C GLN A 250 13.49 5.92 1.37
N ILE A 251 12.89 4.83 1.84
CA ILE A 251 11.83 4.14 1.11
C ILE A 251 10.55 4.98 1.20
N VAL A 252 10.01 5.35 0.03
CA VAL A 252 8.84 6.23 -0.11
C VAL A 252 7.66 5.55 -0.81
N SER A 253 7.91 4.41 -1.47
CA SER A 253 6.86 3.56 -2.01
C SER A 253 7.24 2.10 -1.91
N ILE A 254 6.24 1.25 -1.73
CA ILE A 254 6.35 -0.20 -1.62
C ILE A 254 5.28 -0.81 -2.50
N ARG A 255 5.64 -1.89 -3.18
CA ARG A 255 4.73 -2.64 -4.05
C ARG A 255 4.88 -4.13 -3.80
N ILE A 256 3.76 -4.80 -3.59
CA ILE A 256 3.68 -6.26 -3.56
C ILE A 256 2.78 -6.69 -4.71
N THR A 257 3.29 -7.51 -5.62
CA THR A 257 2.50 -8.06 -6.74
C THR A 257 2.32 -9.55 -6.56
N GLN A 258 1.11 -10.06 -6.82
CA GLN A 258 0.78 -11.48 -6.77
C GLN A 258 0.21 -11.90 -8.12
N GLN A 259 0.87 -12.88 -8.75
CA GLN A 259 0.53 -13.36 -10.08
C GLN A 259 0.40 -14.89 -10.08
N LEU A 260 -0.70 -15.38 -10.62
CA LEU A 260 -0.88 -16.81 -10.90
C LEU A 260 0.10 -17.30 -11.98
N LEU A 261 0.53 -18.54 -11.84
CA LEU A 261 1.36 -19.26 -12.78
C LEU A 261 0.52 -20.07 -13.77
#